data_AF-A0AAU3K389-F1
#
_entry.id   AF-A0AAU3K389-F1
#
_cell.length_a   1.000
_cell.length_b   1.000
_cell.length_c   1.000
_cell.angle_alpha   90.00
_cell.angle_beta   90.00
_cell.angle_gamma   90.00
#
_symmetry.space_group_name_H-M   'P 1'
#
loop_
_entity.id
_entity.type
_entity.pdbx_description
1 polymer ?
#
loop_
_entity_poly.entity_id
_entity_poly.type
_entity_poly.pdbx_seq_one_letter_code
_entity_poly.pdbx_strand_id
1 'polypeptide(L)'
;MTLAEPRHLLVQARGEPSPLYETEDPWAYDDLGAFTRSVPLDDERLLLPVELTEALRSWSAARPPEGFAARPDLRGHVKRGLALAQRLAKQLGPTWSVRFWDEQHGTAKWLCWGCDRLHWERDSHGTPPHPVDLTVEGEFKFGPLRSEGFGDFFPDDPSAALALSDGLVTHLYEWARSIDTTVNLDLRDRVEGKYDDAWERLFREGAELARRVAHEVGPERTVTYRGVAHGGLAALTSVSWRGDRQV
;
A
#
# COMPACT_ATOMS: atom_id res chain seq x y z
N MET A 1 1.75 21.34 -29.99
CA MET A 1 2.19 19.96 -30.32
C MET A 1 1.30 19.02 -29.54
N THR A 2 0.48 18.22 -30.21
CA THR A 2 -0.29 17.16 -29.55
C THR A 2 0.72 16.14 -29.02
N LEU A 3 0.91 16.10 -27.69
CA LEU A 3 1.65 15.01 -27.07
C LEU A 3 0.94 13.72 -27.48
N ALA A 4 1.62 12.86 -28.24
CA ALA A 4 1.11 11.52 -28.50
C ALA A 4 0.82 10.87 -27.14
N GLU A 5 -0.31 10.19 -27.01
CA GLU A 5 -0.65 9.54 -25.75
C GLU A 5 0.47 8.56 -25.34
N PRO A 6 0.84 8.55 -24.05
CA PRO A 6 1.85 7.63 -23.55
C PRO A 6 1.35 6.20 -23.70
N ARG A 7 2.27 5.27 -23.94
CA ARG A 7 1.93 3.85 -24.04
C ARG A 7 1.72 3.27 -22.65
N HIS A 8 0.80 2.33 -22.52
CA HIS A 8 0.42 1.77 -21.22
C HIS A 8 1.08 0.43 -20.98
N LEU A 9 1.69 0.27 -19.80
CA LEU A 9 2.38 -0.94 -19.41
C LEU A 9 1.95 -1.35 -18.00
N LEU A 10 1.51 -2.59 -17.84
CA LEU A 10 1.28 -3.20 -16.52
C LEU A 10 2.47 -4.09 -16.16
N VAL A 11 3.02 -3.88 -14.97
CA VAL A 11 4.01 -4.74 -14.34
C VAL A 11 3.31 -5.68 -13.38
N GLN A 12 3.33 -6.97 -13.67
CA GLN A 12 2.69 -8.00 -12.87
C GLN A 12 3.50 -9.30 -12.94
N ALA A 13 3.91 -9.84 -11.80
CA ALA A 13 4.51 -11.17 -11.76
C ALA A 13 3.41 -12.23 -11.92
N ARG A 14 3.46 -13.01 -13.00
CA ARG A 14 2.60 -14.19 -13.22
C ARG A 14 3.38 -15.51 -13.19
N GLY A 15 4.66 -15.47 -12.84
CA GLY A 15 5.58 -16.62 -12.98
C GLY A 15 6.13 -16.80 -14.40
N GLU A 16 5.78 -15.89 -15.32
CA GLU A 16 6.19 -15.91 -16.72
C GLU A 16 7.56 -15.24 -16.93
N PRO A 17 8.28 -15.54 -18.05
CA PRO A 17 9.59 -14.96 -18.33
C PRO A 17 9.60 -13.42 -18.43
N SER A 18 8.47 -12.82 -18.82
CA SER A 18 8.27 -11.38 -18.78
C SER A 18 7.10 -11.03 -17.85
N PRO A 19 7.30 -10.12 -16.88
CA PRO A 19 6.22 -9.59 -16.05
C PRO A 19 5.51 -8.38 -16.69
N LEU A 20 5.70 -8.11 -17.98
CA LEU A 20 5.22 -6.89 -18.64
C LEU A 20 4.04 -7.19 -19.55
N TYR A 21 2.98 -6.38 -19.44
CA TYR A 21 1.78 -6.53 -20.25
C TYR A 21 1.33 -5.18 -20.83
N GLU A 22 0.91 -5.19 -22.08
CA GLU A 22 0.27 -4.07 -22.79
C GLU A 22 -1.21 -4.38 -22.99
N THR A 23 -2.00 -3.35 -23.26
CA THR A 23 -3.36 -3.50 -23.78
C THR A 23 -3.34 -3.71 -25.30
N GLU A 24 -4.28 -4.48 -25.83
CA GLU A 24 -4.48 -4.55 -27.30
C GLU A 24 -5.09 -3.26 -27.84
N ASP A 25 -6.04 -2.70 -27.09
CA ASP A 25 -6.62 -1.38 -27.33
C ASP A 25 -5.90 -0.34 -26.47
N PRO A 26 -5.19 0.64 -27.07
CA PRO A 26 -4.52 1.71 -26.35
C PRO A 26 -5.44 2.52 -25.43
N TRP A 27 -6.75 2.52 -25.66
CA TRP A 27 -7.74 3.28 -24.88
C TRP A 27 -8.34 2.49 -23.71
N ALA A 28 -8.04 1.19 -23.58
CA ALA A 28 -8.57 0.32 -22.53
C ALA A 28 -7.71 0.30 -21.26
N TYR A 29 -6.89 1.32 -21.02
CA TYR A 29 -5.91 1.36 -19.93
C TYR A 29 -6.51 1.41 -18.50
N ASP A 30 -7.78 1.78 -18.38
CA ASP A 30 -8.51 1.77 -17.11
C ASP A 30 -8.97 0.36 -16.72
N ASP A 31 -9.19 -0.52 -17.70
CA ASP A 31 -9.54 -1.92 -17.48
C ASP A 31 -8.28 -2.77 -17.28
N LEU A 32 -8.06 -3.24 -16.06
CA LEU A 32 -6.93 -4.15 -15.75
C LEU A 32 -7.02 -5.48 -16.51
N GLY A 33 -8.23 -5.92 -16.87
CA GLY A 33 -8.46 -7.10 -17.68
C GLY A 33 -7.97 -6.95 -19.12
N ALA A 34 -7.80 -5.72 -19.62
CA ALA A 34 -7.32 -5.46 -20.97
C ALA A 34 -5.80 -5.67 -21.15
N PHE A 35 -5.04 -5.73 -20.06
CA PHE A 35 -3.59 -5.99 -20.07
C PHE A 35 -3.29 -7.48 -20.25
N THR A 36 -3.52 -7.97 -21.46
CA THR A 36 -3.37 -9.39 -21.82
C THR A 36 -2.14 -9.66 -22.67
N ARG A 37 -1.63 -8.67 -23.39
CA ARG A 37 -0.53 -8.86 -24.34
C ARG A 37 0.81 -8.83 -23.61
N SER A 38 1.46 -9.99 -23.50
CA SER A 38 2.83 -10.05 -22.94
C SER A 38 3.81 -9.25 -23.80
N VAL A 39 4.64 -8.44 -23.15
CA VAL A 39 5.70 -7.64 -23.77
C VAL A 39 7.04 -8.29 -23.43
N PRO A 40 7.83 -8.74 -24.42
CA PRO A 40 9.16 -9.31 -24.15
C PRO A 40 10.09 -8.30 -23.48
N LEU A 41 10.95 -8.77 -22.57
CA LEU A 41 11.92 -7.89 -21.88
C LEU A 41 13.05 -7.38 -22.80
N ASP A 42 13.25 -8.03 -23.94
CA ASP A 42 14.18 -7.65 -25.01
C ASP A 42 13.52 -6.79 -26.11
N ASP A 43 12.29 -6.34 -25.88
CA ASP A 43 11.61 -5.42 -26.80
C ASP A 43 12.40 -4.11 -26.94
N GLU A 44 12.82 -3.82 -28.18
CA GLU A 44 13.63 -2.64 -28.52
C GLU A 44 12.94 -1.32 -28.15
N ARG A 45 11.61 -1.29 -27.99
CA ARG A 45 10.84 -0.11 -27.57
C ARG A 45 11.08 0.25 -26.10
N LEU A 46 11.57 -0.71 -25.29
CA LEU A 46 11.81 -0.53 -23.86
C LEU A 46 13.25 -0.09 -23.54
N LEU A 47 14.23 -0.47 -24.38
CA LEU A 47 15.67 -0.14 -24.21
C LEU A 47 16.17 -0.39 -22.77
N LEU A 48 15.82 -1.54 -22.21
CA LEU A 48 16.14 -1.87 -20.82
C LEU A 48 17.62 -2.26 -20.65
N PRO A 49 18.30 -1.75 -19.60
CA PRO A 49 19.60 -2.28 -19.20
C PRO A 49 19.51 -3.76 -18.84
N VAL A 50 20.56 -4.53 -19.14
CA VAL A 50 20.62 -5.98 -18.88
C VAL A 50 20.31 -6.30 -17.42
N GLU A 51 20.82 -5.49 -16.49
CA GLU A 51 20.65 -5.68 -15.05
C GLU A 51 19.19 -5.52 -14.63
N LEU A 52 18.43 -4.62 -15.27
CA LEU A 52 17.01 -4.44 -15.00
C LEU A 52 16.19 -5.58 -15.62
N THR A 53 16.53 -5.99 -16.83
CA THR A 53 15.92 -7.14 -17.52
C THR A 53 16.08 -8.43 -16.71
N GLU A 54 17.29 -8.74 -16.25
CA GLU A 54 17.55 -9.92 -15.43
C GLU A 54 16.83 -9.86 -14.09
N ALA A 55 16.80 -8.69 -13.44
CA ALA A 55 16.11 -8.53 -12.17
C ALA A 55 14.59 -8.68 -12.31
N LEU A 56 13.96 -8.13 -13.37
CA LEU A 56 12.53 -8.31 -13.65
C LEU A 56 12.19 -9.77 -13.94
N ARG A 57 13.01 -10.44 -14.78
CA ARG A 57 12.85 -11.87 -15.08
C ARG A 57 12.96 -12.73 -13.83
N SER A 58 14.01 -12.51 -13.04
CA SER A 58 14.26 -13.24 -11.79
C SER A 58 13.14 -13.01 -10.77
N TRP A 59 12.67 -11.76 -10.62
CA TRP A 59 11.55 -11.45 -9.74
C TRP A 59 10.26 -12.15 -10.18
N SER A 60 9.89 -12.09 -11.46
CA SER A 60 8.70 -12.78 -11.98
C SER A 60 8.76 -14.28 -11.73
N ALA A 61 9.91 -14.91 -12.03
CA ALA A 61 10.13 -16.34 -11.84
C ALA A 61 10.16 -16.77 -10.35
N ALA A 62 10.46 -15.85 -9.43
CA ALA A 62 10.45 -16.12 -8.00
C ALA A 62 9.04 -16.17 -7.40
N ARG A 63 7.99 -15.82 -8.16
CA ARG A 63 6.60 -15.97 -7.72
C ARG A 63 6.21 -17.46 -7.78
N PRO A 64 5.79 -18.07 -6.66
CA PRO A 64 5.30 -19.45 -6.68
C PRO A 64 4.03 -19.59 -7.55
N PRO A 65 3.85 -20.70 -8.29
CA PRO A 65 2.68 -20.91 -9.14
C PRO A 65 1.34 -20.80 -8.37
N GLU A 66 1.30 -21.39 -7.18
CA GLU A 66 0.13 -21.39 -6.28
C GLU A 66 0.01 -20.11 -5.43
N GLY A 67 0.90 -19.13 -5.63
CA GLY A 67 1.01 -17.95 -4.79
C GLY A 67 1.77 -18.19 -3.48
N PHE A 68 1.91 -17.14 -2.68
CA PHE A 68 2.68 -17.17 -1.44
C PHE A 68 1.87 -17.74 -0.28
N ALA A 69 2.41 -18.79 0.38
CA ALA A 69 1.78 -19.38 1.56
C ALA A 69 1.89 -18.47 2.80
N ALA A 70 2.98 -17.72 2.94
CA ALA A 70 3.22 -16.83 4.06
C ALA A 70 3.09 -15.36 3.65
N ARG A 71 2.38 -14.57 4.44
CA ARG A 71 2.20 -13.13 4.20
C ARG A 71 3.51 -12.34 4.16
N PRO A 72 4.51 -12.58 5.04
CA PRO A 72 5.79 -11.87 4.97
C PRO A 72 6.51 -12.09 3.64
N ASP A 73 6.45 -13.30 3.09
CA ASP A 73 7.08 -13.61 1.80
C ASP A 73 6.39 -12.87 0.65
N LEU A 74 5.05 -12.80 0.67
CA LEU A 74 4.27 -11.99 -0.27
C LEU A 74 4.67 -10.51 -0.19
N ARG A 75 4.72 -9.94 1.02
CA ARG A 75 5.15 -8.54 1.22
C ARG A 75 6.55 -8.29 0.68
N GLY A 76 7.50 -9.18 0.99
CA GLY A 76 8.87 -9.09 0.50
C GLY A 76 8.96 -9.22 -1.02
N HIS A 77 8.09 -10.02 -1.64
CA HIS A 77 7.99 -10.13 -3.10
C HIS A 77 7.39 -8.87 -3.74
N VAL A 78 6.28 -8.35 -3.21
CA VAL A 78 5.63 -7.11 -3.68
C VAL A 78 6.57 -5.92 -3.53
N LYS A 79 7.28 -5.78 -2.40
CA LYS A 79 8.26 -4.71 -2.16
C LYS A 79 9.39 -4.72 -3.18
N ARG A 80 9.92 -5.90 -3.52
CA ARG A 80 10.92 -6.05 -4.59
C ARG A 80 10.36 -5.70 -5.96
N GLY A 81 9.14 -6.16 -6.26
CA GLY A 81 8.44 -5.86 -7.51
C GLY A 81 8.23 -4.37 -7.71
N LEU A 82 7.78 -3.67 -6.66
CA LEU A 82 7.59 -2.22 -6.67
C LEU A 82 8.89 -1.48 -6.98
N ALA A 83 9.99 -1.85 -6.31
CA ALA A 83 11.29 -1.22 -6.55
C ALA A 83 11.76 -1.41 -8.00
N LEU A 84 11.52 -2.58 -8.60
CA LEU A 84 11.82 -2.84 -10.01
C LEU A 84 10.91 -2.06 -10.96
N ALA A 85 9.62 -1.98 -10.64
CA ALA A 85 8.64 -1.24 -11.43
C ALA A 85 8.91 0.27 -11.39
N GLN A 86 9.32 0.83 -10.24
CA GLN A 86 9.79 2.23 -10.13
C GLN A 86 11.00 2.48 -11.02
N ARG A 87 12.03 1.61 -10.95
CA ARG A 87 13.21 1.68 -11.84
C ARG A 87 12.83 1.60 -13.32
N LEU A 88 11.86 0.74 -13.66
CA LEU A 88 11.34 0.62 -15.01
C LEU A 88 10.63 1.90 -15.46
N ALA A 89 9.72 2.46 -14.66
CA ALA A 89 9.03 3.70 -14.98
C ALA A 89 10.01 4.85 -15.22
N LYS A 90 11.06 4.95 -14.40
CA LYS A 90 12.13 5.94 -14.58
C LYS A 90 12.94 5.74 -15.86
N GLN A 91 13.24 4.48 -16.21
CA GLN A 91 13.95 4.14 -17.46
C GLN A 91 13.13 4.51 -18.70
N LEU A 92 11.82 4.22 -18.66
CA LEU A 92 10.92 4.45 -19.78
C LEU A 92 10.55 5.93 -19.93
N GLY A 93 10.51 6.68 -18.84
CA GLY A 93 10.23 8.11 -18.86
C GLY A 93 8.80 8.45 -19.31
N PRO A 94 8.56 9.69 -19.78
CA PRO A 94 7.21 10.23 -20.00
C PRO A 94 6.47 9.63 -21.20
N THR A 95 7.14 8.86 -22.07
CA THR A 95 6.52 8.20 -23.22
C THR A 95 5.72 6.95 -22.82
N TRP A 96 5.85 6.52 -21.56
CA TRP A 96 5.15 5.37 -21.00
C TRP A 96 4.41 5.75 -19.72
N SER A 97 3.22 5.19 -19.56
CA SER A 97 2.45 5.18 -18.32
C SER A 97 2.50 3.76 -17.75
N VAL A 98 3.20 3.59 -16.63
CA VAL A 98 3.43 2.29 -16.01
C VAL A 98 2.46 2.08 -14.85
N ARG A 99 1.82 0.91 -14.77
CA ARG A 99 1.08 0.45 -13.59
C ARG A 99 1.82 -0.69 -12.93
N PHE A 100 1.70 -0.80 -11.62
CA PHE A 100 2.18 -1.95 -10.86
C PHE A 100 0.98 -2.68 -10.24
N TRP A 101 0.90 -3.99 -10.48
CA TRP A 101 -0.05 -4.86 -9.79
C TRP A 101 0.48 -5.22 -8.41
N ASP A 102 -0.17 -4.66 -7.40
CA ASP A 102 0.04 -4.99 -6.01
C ASP A 102 -0.81 -6.23 -5.66
N GLU A 103 -0.19 -7.41 -5.79
CA GLU A 103 -0.84 -8.70 -5.50
C GLU A 103 -1.31 -8.80 -4.05
N GLN A 104 -0.63 -8.13 -3.13
CA GLN A 104 -1.01 -8.15 -1.72
C GLN A 104 -2.38 -7.49 -1.51
N HIS A 105 -2.63 -6.38 -2.19
CA HIS A 105 -3.86 -5.62 -2.04
C HIS A 105 -4.89 -5.92 -3.13
N GLY A 106 -4.52 -6.68 -4.16
CA GLY A 106 -5.39 -6.97 -5.31
C GLY A 106 -5.73 -5.71 -6.11
N THR A 107 -4.82 -4.74 -6.15
CA THR A 107 -5.04 -3.44 -6.82
C THR A 107 -3.87 -3.13 -7.76
N ALA A 108 -4.10 -2.23 -8.73
CA ALA A 108 -3.01 -1.70 -9.55
C ALA A 108 -2.98 -0.18 -9.54
N LYS A 109 -1.78 0.34 -9.32
CA LYS A 109 -1.50 1.76 -9.12
C LYS A 109 -0.53 2.28 -10.17
N TRP A 110 -0.68 3.54 -10.58
CA TRP A 110 0.18 4.19 -11.57
C TRP A 110 1.52 4.59 -10.96
N LEU A 111 2.62 4.35 -11.66
CA LEU A 111 3.97 4.75 -11.27
C LEU A 111 4.37 6.05 -11.96
N CYS A 112 4.73 7.06 -11.17
CA CYS A 112 5.32 8.28 -11.71
C CYS A 112 6.81 8.08 -11.99
N TRP A 113 7.20 8.28 -13.25
CA TRP A 113 8.59 8.27 -13.70
C TRP A 113 9.46 9.38 -13.07
N GLY A 114 8.84 10.46 -12.59
CA GLY A 114 9.54 11.66 -12.09
C GLY A 114 9.71 11.72 -10.56
N CYS A 115 8.85 11.05 -9.78
CA CYS A 115 8.93 11.08 -8.32
C CYS A 115 8.99 9.70 -7.65
N ASP A 116 9.12 8.62 -8.45
CA ASP A 116 9.22 7.23 -8.00
C ASP A 116 8.01 6.77 -7.15
N ARG A 117 6.83 7.40 -7.27
CA ARG A 117 5.65 7.13 -6.42
C ARG A 117 4.51 6.45 -7.15
N LEU A 118 3.65 5.81 -6.35
CA LEU A 118 2.37 5.28 -6.80
C LEU A 118 1.24 6.30 -6.66
N HIS A 119 0.45 6.44 -7.72
CA HIS A 119 -0.71 7.30 -7.80
C HIS A 119 -1.95 6.50 -8.19
N TRP A 120 -3.11 6.94 -7.69
CA TRP A 120 -4.40 6.36 -8.06
C TRP A 120 -4.83 6.81 -9.46
N GLU A 121 -4.49 8.05 -9.84
CA GLU A 121 -4.76 8.61 -11.16
C GLU A 121 -3.45 8.83 -11.93
N ARG A 122 -3.53 8.75 -13.26
CA ARG A 122 -2.36 8.88 -14.17
C ARG A 122 -1.66 10.24 -14.03
N ASP A 123 -2.44 11.32 -13.92
CA ASP A 123 -1.96 12.70 -13.99
C ASP A 123 -1.95 13.42 -12.62
N SER A 124 -1.79 12.66 -11.51
CA SER A 124 -1.78 13.20 -10.16
C SER A 124 -0.52 14.03 -9.84
N HIS A 125 -0.43 15.27 -10.30
CA HIS A 125 0.68 16.17 -9.97
C HIS A 125 0.21 17.50 -9.37
N GLY A 126 -0.17 17.42 -8.10
CA GLY A 126 -0.15 18.53 -7.13
C GLY A 126 0.94 18.32 -6.06
N THR A 127 1.36 19.39 -5.38
CA THR A 127 2.32 19.38 -4.26
C THR A 127 1.57 19.57 -2.93
N PRO A 128 1.64 18.65 -1.94
CA PRO A 128 1.91 17.23 -2.00
C PRO A 128 0.68 16.34 -1.68
N PRO A 129 0.50 15.16 -2.30
CA PRO A 129 -0.54 14.19 -1.95
C PRO A 129 -0.10 13.22 -0.82
N HIS A 130 0.78 13.66 0.09
CA HIS A 130 1.30 12.80 1.14
C HIS A 130 0.42 12.80 2.37
N PRO A 131 0.35 11.68 3.11
CA PRO A 131 -0.10 11.76 4.47
C PRO A 131 0.95 12.51 5.31
N VAL A 132 0.72 13.82 5.48
CA VAL A 132 1.55 14.71 6.30
C VAL A 132 1.23 14.51 7.77
N ASP A 133 -0.07 14.38 8.06
CA ASP A 133 -0.61 14.07 9.38
C ASP A 133 -1.32 12.73 9.33
N LEU A 134 -0.77 11.78 10.07
CA LEU A 134 -1.28 10.42 10.17
C LEU A 134 -2.26 10.35 11.33
N THR A 135 -3.35 9.62 11.13
CA THR A 135 -4.25 9.21 12.19
C THR A 135 -4.20 7.69 12.31
N VAL A 136 -3.98 7.20 13.54
CA VAL A 136 -4.19 5.80 13.91
C VAL A 136 -5.53 5.71 14.61
N GLU A 137 -6.44 4.94 14.04
CA GLU A 137 -7.80 4.80 14.57
C GLU A 137 -8.31 3.40 14.27
N GLY A 138 -8.92 2.80 15.30
CA GLY A 138 -9.48 1.47 15.19
C GLY A 138 -10.93 1.56 14.76
N GLU A 139 -11.27 1.09 13.56
CA GLU A 139 -12.65 1.09 13.09
C GLU A 139 -13.00 -0.22 12.38
N PHE A 140 -14.23 -0.68 12.59
CA PHE A 140 -14.73 -1.93 12.04
C PHE A 140 -14.67 -1.92 10.51
N LYS A 141 -13.94 -2.87 9.93
CA LYS A 141 -13.73 -3.07 8.48
C LYS A 141 -12.90 -2.01 7.76
N PHE A 142 -12.25 -1.08 8.47
CA PHE A 142 -11.39 -0.08 7.86
C PHE A 142 -9.90 -0.35 8.12
N GLY A 143 -9.05 0.30 7.32
CA GLY A 143 -7.60 0.31 7.54
C GLY A 143 -7.24 1.05 8.83
N PRO A 144 -6.17 0.65 9.54
CA PRO A 144 -5.80 1.25 10.82
C PRO A 144 -5.17 2.65 10.70
N LEU A 145 -4.84 3.10 9.47
CA LEU A 145 -4.20 4.39 9.20
C LEU A 145 -5.08 5.28 8.33
N ARG A 146 -5.08 6.57 8.62
CA ARG A 146 -5.80 7.60 7.85
C ARG A 146 -4.96 8.85 7.67
N SER A 147 -5.26 9.60 6.63
CA SER A 147 -4.79 10.98 6.48
C SER A 147 -5.80 11.81 5.71
N GLU A 148 -5.90 13.08 6.08
CA GLU A 148 -6.64 14.06 5.29
C GLU A 148 -6.09 14.12 3.86
N GLY A 149 -6.99 14.17 2.87
CA GLY A 149 -6.64 14.16 1.45
C GLY A 149 -6.16 12.82 0.87
N PHE A 150 -5.88 11.82 1.71
CA PHE A 150 -5.46 10.47 1.30
C PHE A 150 -6.52 9.40 1.61
N GLY A 151 -7.33 9.61 2.65
CA GLY A 151 -8.33 8.66 3.13
C GLY A 151 -7.72 7.58 4.02
N ASP A 152 -8.42 6.45 4.11
CA ASP A 152 -8.03 5.28 4.90
C ASP A 152 -7.14 4.35 4.09
N PHE A 153 -6.09 3.81 4.71
CA PHE A 153 -5.13 2.97 4.02
C PHE A 153 -4.45 1.94 4.93
N PHE A 154 -3.82 0.97 4.30
CA PHE A 154 -3.11 -0.10 5.00
C PHE A 154 -1.69 0.32 5.40
N PRO A 155 -1.12 -0.24 6.48
CA PRO A 155 0.22 0.11 6.97
C PRO A 155 1.36 -0.03 5.95
N ASP A 156 1.19 -0.92 4.98
CA ASP A 156 2.12 -1.21 3.90
C ASP A 156 1.55 -0.81 2.53
N ASP A 157 0.54 0.07 2.49
CA ASP A 157 0.09 0.66 1.25
C ASP A 157 1.25 1.40 0.57
N PRO A 158 1.66 0.97 -0.63
CA PRO A 158 2.83 1.53 -1.28
C PRO A 158 2.63 2.97 -1.80
N SER A 159 1.39 3.44 -1.94
CA SER A 159 1.06 4.85 -2.23
C SER A 159 1.32 5.77 -1.04
N ALA A 160 1.20 5.26 0.19
CA ALA A 160 1.46 6.04 1.40
C ALA A 160 2.97 6.17 1.70
N ALA A 161 3.78 5.21 1.22
CA ALA A 161 5.24 5.21 1.31
C ALA A 161 5.78 5.51 2.72
N LEU A 162 5.15 4.93 3.76
CA LEU A 162 5.54 5.15 5.16
C LEU A 162 6.82 4.41 5.56
N ALA A 163 7.24 3.40 4.78
CA ALA A 163 8.43 2.59 5.03
C ALA A 163 8.48 1.93 6.43
N LEU A 164 7.32 1.56 6.98
CA LEU A 164 7.21 0.90 8.29
C LEU A 164 7.87 -0.49 8.28
N SER A 165 8.33 -0.91 9.46
CA SER A 165 8.90 -2.23 9.70
C SER A 165 7.85 -3.34 9.56
N ASP A 166 8.27 -4.51 9.08
CA ASP A 166 7.37 -5.67 8.91
C ASP A 166 6.68 -6.09 10.22
N GLY A 167 7.35 -5.92 11.35
CA GLY A 167 6.80 -6.19 12.67
C GLY A 167 5.69 -5.21 13.05
N LEU A 168 5.90 -3.91 12.80
CA LEU A 168 4.88 -2.90 13.07
C LEU A 168 3.67 -3.04 12.15
N VAL A 169 3.89 -3.27 10.85
CA VAL A 169 2.84 -3.59 9.88
C VAL A 169 2.00 -4.78 10.34
N THR A 170 2.65 -5.86 10.78
CA THR A 170 1.96 -7.07 11.26
C THR A 170 1.08 -6.78 12.48
N HIS A 171 1.60 -6.07 13.48
CA HIS A 171 0.83 -5.74 14.68
C HIS A 171 -0.36 -4.80 14.37
N LEU A 172 -0.20 -3.83 13.46
CA LEU A 172 -1.31 -2.97 13.03
C LEU A 172 -2.45 -3.79 12.39
N TYR A 173 -2.13 -4.79 11.57
CA TYR A 173 -3.12 -5.71 11.01
C TYR A 173 -3.78 -6.62 12.05
N GLU A 174 -3.04 -7.10 13.03
CA GLU A 174 -3.57 -7.93 14.12
C GLU A 174 -4.51 -7.14 15.02
N TRP A 175 -4.15 -5.89 15.32
CA TRP A 175 -4.96 -4.97 16.09
C TRP A 175 -6.28 -4.66 15.38
N ALA A 176 -6.25 -4.28 14.09
CA ALA A 176 -7.46 -4.04 13.29
C ALA A 176 -8.37 -5.29 13.23
N ARG A 177 -7.79 -6.49 13.04
CA ARG A 177 -8.56 -7.74 13.05
C ARG A 177 -9.18 -8.04 14.42
N SER A 178 -8.48 -7.71 15.50
CA SER A 178 -8.98 -7.93 16.85
C SER A 178 -10.15 -7.01 17.17
N ILE A 179 -10.13 -5.75 16.71
CA ILE A 179 -11.28 -4.84 16.75
C ILE A 179 -12.47 -5.45 16.00
N ASP A 180 -12.27 -5.88 14.76
CA ASP A 180 -13.29 -6.55 13.95
C ASP A 180 -13.92 -7.73 14.67
N THR A 181 -13.10 -8.52 15.36
CA THR A 181 -13.55 -9.70 16.11
C THR A 181 -14.38 -9.30 17.32
N THR A 182 -13.91 -8.33 18.10
CA THR A 182 -14.60 -7.85 19.31
C THR A 182 -15.94 -7.21 18.98
N VAL A 183 -16.04 -6.36 17.94
CA VAL A 183 -17.33 -5.81 17.48
C VAL A 183 -18.33 -6.92 17.15
N ASN A 184 -17.89 -7.94 16.42
CA ASN A 184 -18.78 -9.05 16.06
C ASN A 184 -19.26 -9.84 17.29
N LEU A 185 -18.40 -10.01 18.30
CA LEU A 185 -18.75 -10.68 19.55
C LEU A 185 -19.75 -9.86 20.38
N ASP A 186 -19.53 -8.55 20.52
CA ASP A 186 -20.46 -7.63 21.18
C ASP A 186 -21.84 -7.67 20.54
N LEU A 187 -21.89 -7.60 19.21
CA LEU A 187 -23.15 -7.63 18.45
C LEU A 187 -23.88 -8.97 18.57
N ARG A 188 -23.13 -10.08 18.67
CA ARG A 188 -23.68 -11.43 18.79
C ARG A 188 -24.26 -11.67 20.18
N ASP A 189 -23.49 -11.36 21.21
CA ASP A 189 -23.81 -11.76 22.58
C ASP A 189 -24.70 -10.72 23.28
N ARG A 190 -24.60 -9.43 22.90
CA ARG A 190 -25.45 -8.32 23.40
C ARG A 190 -25.53 -8.24 24.91
N VAL A 191 -24.44 -8.60 25.59
CA VAL A 191 -24.31 -8.47 27.04
C VAL A 191 -23.46 -7.25 27.33
N GLU A 192 -24.08 -6.23 27.94
CA GLU A 192 -23.39 -5.01 28.36
C GLU A 192 -22.22 -5.34 29.29
N GLY A 193 -21.08 -4.68 29.09
CA GLY A 193 -19.89 -4.84 29.93
C GLY A 193 -19.06 -6.11 29.70
N LYS A 194 -19.57 -7.08 28.91
CA LYS A 194 -18.93 -8.39 28.77
C LYS A 194 -17.52 -8.32 28.16
N TYR A 195 -17.27 -7.32 27.33
CA TYR A 195 -16.03 -7.18 26.57
C TYR A 195 -15.26 -5.88 26.88
N ASP A 196 -15.59 -5.20 27.98
CA ASP A 196 -14.95 -3.93 28.37
C ASP A 196 -13.44 -4.07 28.54
N ASP A 197 -12.98 -5.15 29.18
CA ASP A 197 -11.54 -5.44 29.33
C ASP A 197 -10.84 -5.63 27.97
N ALA A 198 -11.55 -6.21 26.99
CA ALA A 198 -11.03 -6.38 25.63
C ALA A 198 -10.94 -5.02 24.91
N TRP A 199 -11.94 -4.16 25.08
CA TRP A 199 -11.92 -2.80 24.54
C TRP A 199 -10.83 -1.94 25.17
N GLU A 200 -10.64 -2.00 26.49
CA GLU A 200 -9.58 -1.27 27.18
C GLU A 200 -8.19 -1.76 26.74
N ARG A 201 -8.02 -3.07 26.52
CA ARG A 201 -6.79 -3.61 25.97
C ARG A 201 -6.53 -3.09 24.55
N LEU A 202 -7.52 -3.18 23.66
CA LEU A 202 -7.40 -2.69 22.27
C LEU A 202 -7.12 -1.19 22.21
N PHE A 203 -7.69 -0.41 23.13
CA PHE A 203 -7.42 1.02 23.23
C PHE A 203 -5.96 1.29 23.58
N ARG A 204 -5.42 0.61 24.61
CA ARG A 204 -4.01 0.76 25.01
C ARG A 204 -3.04 0.29 23.92
N GLU A 205 -3.35 -0.83 23.27
CA GLU A 205 -2.57 -1.34 22.13
C GLU A 205 -2.54 -0.32 20.98
N GLY A 206 -3.68 0.30 20.65
CA GLY A 206 -3.77 1.32 19.60
C GLY A 206 -2.88 2.54 19.88
N ALA A 207 -2.89 3.04 21.12
CA ALA A 207 -2.02 4.15 21.53
C ALA A 207 -0.52 3.81 21.41
N GLU A 208 -0.13 2.60 21.80
CA GLU A 208 1.26 2.14 21.69
C GLU A 208 1.67 1.94 20.22
N LEU A 209 0.77 1.43 19.38
CA LEU A 209 1.00 1.32 17.93
C LEU A 209 1.18 2.70 17.29
N ALA A 210 0.36 3.69 17.67
CA ALA A 210 0.49 5.06 17.19
C ALA A 210 1.85 5.68 17.57
N ARG A 211 2.31 5.48 18.80
CA ARG A 211 3.65 5.91 19.25
C ARG A 211 4.76 5.26 18.42
N ARG A 212 4.65 3.96 18.12
CA ARG A 212 5.63 3.25 17.28
C ARG A 212 5.60 3.71 15.82
N VAL A 213 4.43 3.99 15.26
CA VAL A 213 4.30 4.60 13.94
C VAL A 213 5.01 5.95 13.94
N ALA A 214 4.77 6.80 14.93
CA ALA A 214 5.44 8.11 15.06
C ALA A 214 6.96 8.00 15.09
N HIS A 215 7.48 7.05 15.86
CA HIS A 215 8.92 6.75 15.91
C HIS A 215 9.48 6.40 14.52
N GLU A 216 8.84 5.48 13.80
CA GLU A 216 9.35 5.00 12.51
C GLU A 216 9.20 6.01 11.36
N VAL A 217 8.15 6.84 11.38
CA VAL A 217 7.96 7.88 10.34
C VAL A 217 8.75 9.17 10.61
N GLY A 218 9.29 9.33 11.81
CA GLY A 218 10.16 10.43 12.21
C GLY A 218 9.43 11.72 12.63
N PRO A 219 10.19 12.75 13.06
CA PRO A 219 9.65 13.97 13.67
C PRO A 219 8.99 14.94 12.67
N GLU A 220 9.17 14.73 11.38
CA GLU A 220 8.62 15.58 10.31
C GLU A 220 7.12 15.34 10.07
N ARG A 221 6.55 14.30 10.69
CA ARG A 221 5.13 13.94 10.56
C ARG A 221 4.47 13.89 11.93
N THR A 222 3.24 14.36 12.00
CA THR A 222 2.41 14.19 13.20
C THR A 222 1.64 12.87 13.09
N VAL A 223 1.62 12.08 14.15
CA VAL A 223 0.79 10.87 14.25
C VAL A 223 -0.18 11.06 15.40
N THR A 224 -1.47 11.02 15.12
CA THR A 224 -2.54 11.19 16.11
C THR A 224 -3.24 9.86 16.34
N TYR A 225 -3.30 9.39 17.58
CA TYR A 225 -4.21 8.32 17.95
C TYR A 225 -5.59 8.89 18.25
N ARG A 226 -6.65 8.37 17.62
CA ARG A 226 -8.05 8.81 17.86
C ARG A 226 -8.91 7.82 18.63
N GLY A 227 -8.33 6.71 19.09
CA GLY A 227 -9.08 5.70 19.84
C GLY A 227 -9.58 4.56 18.96
N VAL A 228 -10.61 3.89 19.46
CA VAL A 228 -11.36 2.85 18.76
C VAL A 228 -12.80 3.31 18.60
N ALA A 229 -13.24 3.48 17.36
CA ALA A 229 -14.60 3.86 17.04
C ALA A 229 -15.58 2.79 17.57
N HIS A 230 -16.71 3.24 18.13
CA HIS A 230 -17.81 2.40 18.62
C HIS A 230 -17.50 1.47 19.82
N GLY A 231 -16.31 1.53 20.44
CA GLY A 231 -15.86 0.64 21.52
C GLY A 231 -16.29 0.98 22.96
N GLY A 232 -17.34 1.78 23.17
CA GLY A 232 -18.01 1.95 24.48
C GLY A 232 -17.25 2.69 25.60
N LEU A 233 -15.92 2.82 25.57
CA LEU A 233 -15.13 3.54 26.59
C LEU A 233 -14.69 4.91 26.07
N ALA A 234 -15.38 5.95 26.57
CA ALA A 234 -15.00 7.37 26.62
C ALA A 234 -14.28 7.99 25.40
N ALA A 235 -15.05 8.83 24.69
CA ALA A 235 -14.65 10.06 24.02
C ALA A 235 -13.15 10.26 23.71
N LEU A 236 -12.81 10.25 22.41
CA LEU A 236 -11.80 11.09 21.75
C LEU A 236 -10.68 11.58 22.69
N THR A 237 -9.86 10.67 23.20
CA THR A 237 -8.57 11.07 23.75
C THR A 237 -7.61 11.09 22.57
N SER A 238 -7.57 12.25 21.90
CA SER A 238 -6.62 12.46 20.82
C SER A 238 -5.25 12.68 21.44
N VAL A 239 -4.33 11.75 21.22
CA VAL A 239 -2.93 11.91 21.62
C VAL A 239 -2.08 11.97 20.36
N SER A 240 -1.20 12.96 20.28
CA SER A 240 -0.37 13.18 19.10
C SER A 240 1.11 13.00 19.43
N TRP A 241 1.87 12.50 18.47
CA TRP A 241 3.32 12.38 18.54
C TRP A 241 3.98 12.93 17.28
N ARG A 242 5.21 13.42 17.44
CA ARG A 242 6.17 13.69 16.35
C ARG A 242 7.47 12.98 16.70
N GLY A 243 7.82 11.92 15.97
CA GLY A 243 8.89 11.02 16.40
C GLY A 243 8.57 10.43 17.78
N ASP A 244 9.53 10.49 18.70
CA ASP A 244 9.37 10.01 20.08
C ASP A 244 8.69 11.01 21.03
N ARG A 245 8.37 12.22 20.56
CA ARG A 245 7.83 13.29 21.40
C ARG A 245 6.32 13.37 21.28
N GLN A 246 5.62 13.26 22.41
CA GLN A 246 4.20 13.60 22.50
C GLN A 246 4.02 15.12 22.38
N VAL A 247 3.03 15.56 21.59
CA VAL A 247 2.74 16.97 21.28
C VAL A 247 1.28 17.32 21.51
#